data_AF-A4JTL8-F1
#
_entry.id   AF-A4JTL8-F1
#
_cell.length_a   1.000
_cell.length_b   1.000
_cell.length_c   1.000
_cell.angle_alpha   90.00
_cell.angle_beta   90.00
_cell.angle_gamma   90.00
#
_symmetry.space_group_name_H-M   'P 1'
#
loop_
_entity.id
_entity.type
_entity.pdbx_description
1 polymer ?
#
loop_
_entity_poly.entity_id
_entity_poly.type
_entity_poly.pdbx_seq_one_letter_code
_entity_poly.pdbx_strand_id
1 'polypeptide(L)'
;MAKATPLPIKVAIYHRIINGDISRVVAKDFRISQPTALKYAADVIEMLRGRDDVESAPSLRAFMARTIKNQSFQYADEPEVRALLEPILAPYLAQAETIDFAEREGADNPLSTRVNATTFERFQGIVAEMSVDRPDLTPSELLREIVESFCEQAVVPAPTVNIADPKHFRDALTDSITDVLRKFGISGV
;
A
#
# COMPACT_ATOMS: atom_id res chain seq x y z
N MET A 1 13.19 6.74 7.90
CA MET A 1 11.74 6.81 8.26
C MET A 1 10.98 7.40 7.09
N ALA A 2 10.15 6.61 6.41
CA ALA A 2 9.28 7.14 5.36
C ALA A 2 8.33 8.17 5.99
N LYS A 3 8.39 9.42 5.53
CA LYS A 3 7.50 10.48 6.03
C LYS A 3 6.08 10.13 5.58
N ALA A 4 5.14 10.08 6.51
CA ALA A 4 3.74 9.84 6.17
C ALA A 4 3.25 10.90 5.16
N THR A 5 2.59 10.45 4.09
CA THR A 5 2.04 11.33 3.05
C THR A 5 1.10 12.36 3.68
N PRO A 6 1.31 13.67 3.44
CA PRO A 6 0.47 14.71 4.01
C PRO A 6 -1.01 14.53 3.66
N LEU A 7 -1.90 14.79 4.62
CA LEU A 7 -3.34 14.69 4.40
C LEU A 7 -3.84 15.55 3.21
N PRO A 8 -3.37 16.80 2.99
CA PRO A 8 -3.74 17.58 1.81
C PRO A 8 -3.51 16.84 0.48
N ILE A 9 -2.40 16.12 0.36
CA ILE A 9 -2.09 15.33 -0.85
C ILE A 9 -3.05 14.17 -1.02
N LYS A 10 -3.37 13.46 0.07
CA LYS A 10 -4.37 12.38 0.02
C LYS A 10 -5.74 12.91 -0.42
N VAL A 11 -6.14 14.08 0.09
CA VAL A 11 -7.39 14.75 -0.27
C VAL A 11 -7.39 15.16 -1.75
N ALA A 12 -6.29 15.70 -2.27
CA ALA A 12 -6.16 16.04 -3.69
C ALA A 12 -6.28 14.79 -4.59
N ILE A 13 -5.66 13.68 -4.20
CA ILE A 13 -5.79 12.39 -4.90
C ILE A 13 -7.25 11.92 -4.89
N TYR A 14 -7.90 11.93 -3.72
CA TYR A 14 -9.30 11.55 -3.56
C TYR A 14 -10.22 12.42 -4.45
N HIS A 15 -10.06 13.74 -4.39
CA HIS A 15 -10.89 14.71 -5.13
C HIS A 15 -10.81 14.49 -6.64
N ARG A 16 -9.61 14.26 -7.18
CA ARG A 16 -9.45 13.94 -8.60
C ARG A 16 -10.17 12.64 -8.99
N ILE A 17 -10.03 11.59 -8.18
CA ILE A 17 -10.67 10.30 -8.44
C ILE A 17 -12.20 10.42 -8.42
N ILE A 18 -12.79 11.11 -7.44
CA ILE A 18 -14.25 11.26 -7.38
C ILE A 18 -14.79 12.17 -8.49
N ASN A 19 -13.97 13.10 -9.02
CA ASN A 19 -14.30 13.89 -10.21
C ASN A 19 -14.17 13.12 -11.53
N GLY A 20 -13.83 11.82 -11.49
CA GLY A 20 -13.83 10.93 -12.65
C GLY A 20 -12.46 10.70 -13.28
N ASP A 21 -11.38 11.25 -12.71
CA ASP A 21 -10.04 10.94 -13.21
C ASP A 21 -9.71 9.46 -13.02
N ILE A 22 -9.06 8.87 -14.04
CA ILE A 22 -8.64 7.47 -13.99
C ILE A 22 -7.57 7.32 -12.91
N SER A 23 -7.83 6.49 -11.88
CA SER A 23 -6.93 6.28 -10.73
C SER A 23 -5.46 5.98 -11.10
N ARG A 24 -5.21 5.30 -12.23
CA ARG A 24 -3.85 5.04 -12.74
C ARG A 24 -3.15 6.32 -13.22
N VAL A 25 -3.89 7.23 -13.85
CA VAL A 25 -3.36 8.54 -14.28
C VAL A 25 -3.06 9.39 -13.06
N VAL A 26 -4.01 9.49 -12.12
CA VAL A 26 -3.80 10.21 -10.86
C VAL A 26 -2.55 9.67 -10.14
N ALA A 27 -2.42 8.36 -9.99
CA ALA A 27 -1.24 7.76 -9.35
C ALA A 27 0.08 8.17 -10.03
N LYS A 28 0.10 8.21 -11.35
CA LYS A 28 1.27 8.65 -12.13
C LYS A 28 1.62 10.12 -11.86
N ASP A 29 0.63 11.00 -11.81
CA ASP A 29 0.83 12.43 -11.56
C ASP A 29 1.42 12.71 -10.18
N PHE A 30 1.06 11.88 -9.19
CA PHE A 30 1.61 11.92 -7.83
C PHE A 30 2.83 11.00 -7.63
N ARG A 31 3.38 10.39 -8.70
CA ARG A 31 4.55 9.47 -8.65
C ARG A 31 4.43 8.32 -7.65
N ILE A 32 3.23 7.76 -7.50
CA ILE A 32 2.94 6.63 -6.62
C ILE A 32 2.32 5.46 -7.39
N SER A 33 2.26 4.29 -6.75
CA SER A 33 1.56 3.14 -7.32
C SER A 33 0.03 3.36 -7.33
N GLN A 34 -0.68 2.76 -8.29
CA GLN A 34 -2.14 2.79 -8.32
C GLN A 34 -2.77 2.25 -7.02
N PRO A 35 -2.33 1.11 -6.45
CA PRO A 35 -2.81 0.66 -5.14
C PRO A 35 -2.61 1.69 -4.03
N THR A 36 -1.49 2.40 -4.03
CA THR A 36 -1.21 3.47 -3.04
C THR A 36 -2.18 4.63 -3.18
N ALA A 37 -2.47 5.08 -4.40
CA ALA A 37 -3.45 6.15 -4.64
C ALA A 37 -4.86 5.76 -4.16
N LEU A 38 -5.29 4.52 -4.43
CA LEU A 38 -6.58 4.00 -3.95
C LEU A 38 -6.62 3.87 -2.42
N LYS A 39 -5.52 3.46 -1.79
CA LYS A 39 -5.40 3.44 -0.33
C LYS A 39 -5.55 4.85 0.24
N TYR A 40 -4.87 5.85 -0.32
CA TYR A 40 -4.99 7.23 0.16
C TYR A 40 -6.39 7.81 -0.03
N ALA A 41 -7.08 7.47 -1.11
CA ALA A 41 -8.47 7.84 -1.30
C ALA A 41 -9.38 7.17 -0.24
N ALA A 42 -9.13 5.91 0.10
CA ALA A 42 -9.86 5.22 1.17
C ALA A 42 -9.59 5.83 2.55
N ASP A 43 -8.33 6.19 2.85
CA ASP A 43 -7.97 6.89 4.10
C ASP A 43 -8.75 8.21 4.25
N VAL A 44 -8.97 8.94 3.14
CA VAL A 44 -9.76 10.18 3.14
C VAL A 44 -11.24 9.89 3.42
N ILE A 45 -11.81 8.84 2.83
CA ILE A 45 -13.20 8.43 3.11
C ILE A 45 -13.38 8.14 4.60
N GLU A 46 -12.48 7.37 5.21
CA GLU A 46 -12.56 7.06 6.64
C GLU A 46 -12.43 8.30 7.52
N MET A 47 -11.52 9.22 7.16
CA MET A 47 -11.40 10.51 7.85
C MET A 47 -12.69 11.34 7.74
N LEU A 48 -13.27 11.43 6.54
CA LEU A 48 -14.51 12.17 6.31
C LEU A 48 -15.70 11.57 7.06
N ARG A 49 -15.80 10.23 7.11
CA ARG A 49 -16.84 9.52 7.87
C ARG A 49 -16.82 9.87 9.36
N GLY A 50 -15.65 10.17 9.92
CA GLY A 50 -15.48 10.54 11.32
C GLY A 50 -15.75 12.01 11.65
N ARG A 51 -16.26 12.82 10.71
CA ARG A 51 -16.56 14.23 10.95
C ARG A 51 -18.04 14.46 11.25
N ASP A 52 -18.33 15.27 12.27
CA ASP A 52 -19.71 15.62 12.67
C ASP A 52 -20.52 16.30 11.54
N ASP A 53 -19.87 17.13 10.72
CA ASP A 53 -20.50 17.83 9.60
C ASP A 53 -20.91 16.87 8.45
N VAL A 54 -20.17 15.77 8.29
CA VAL A 54 -20.50 14.70 7.35
C VAL A 54 -21.58 13.78 7.94
N GLU A 55 -21.50 13.43 9.22
CA GLU A 55 -22.49 12.55 9.87
C GLU A 55 -23.87 13.20 9.97
N SER A 56 -23.90 14.51 10.22
CA SER A 56 -25.14 15.29 10.35
C SER A 56 -25.86 15.53 9.02
N ALA A 57 -25.19 15.32 7.88
CA ALA A 57 -25.75 15.48 6.54
C ALA A 57 -26.12 14.11 5.92
N PRO A 58 -27.42 13.75 5.81
CA PRO A 58 -27.83 12.42 5.34
C PRO A 58 -27.32 12.06 3.95
N SER A 59 -27.28 13.03 3.03
CA SER A 59 -26.78 12.87 1.66
C SER A 59 -25.28 12.57 1.63
N LEU A 60 -24.46 13.31 2.39
CA LEU A 60 -23.03 13.04 2.54
C LEU A 60 -22.77 11.68 3.18
N ARG A 61 -23.48 11.34 4.26
CA ARG A 61 -23.33 10.04 4.92
C ARG A 61 -23.64 8.88 3.97
N ALA A 62 -24.73 8.99 3.20
CA ALA A 62 -25.09 7.99 2.21
C ALA A 62 -24.05 7.89 1.08
N PHE A 63 -23.48 9.01 0.64
CA PHE A 63 -22.42 9.05 -0.36
C PHE A 63 -21.12 8.42 0.17
N MET A 64 -20.70 8.78 1.40
CA MET A 64 -19.50 8.25 2.07
C MET A 64 -19.58 6.75 2.32
N ALA A 65 -20.76 6.17 2.51
CA ALA A 65 -20.94 4.71 2.68
C ALA A 65 -20.60 3.91 1.42
N ARG A 66 -20.57 4.54 0.24
CA ARG A 66 -20.32 3.87 -1.04
C ARG A 66 -18.83 3.60 -1.24
N THR A 67 -18.53 2.62 -2.09
CA THR A 67 -17.16 2.36 -2.54
C THR A 67 -16.63 3.54 -3.35
N ILE A 68 -15.30 3.73 -3.36
CA ILE A 68 -14.65 4.80 -4.16
C ILE A 68 -15.05 4.74 -5.64
N LYS A 69 -15.21 3.52 -6.18
CA LYS A 69 -15.67 3.29 -7.55
C LYS A 69 -17.05 3.88 -7.79
N ASN A 70 -18.00 3.62 -6.88
CA ASN A 70 -19.35 4.15 -7.03
C ASN A 70 -19.38 5.66 -6.83
N GLN A 71 -18.60 6.19 -5.88
CA GLN A 71 -18.45 7.64 -5.70
C GLN A 71 -17.97 8.31 -7.00
N SER A 72 -16.94 7.77 -7.66
CA SER A 72 -16.41 8.33 -8.91
C SER A 72 -17.39 8.32 -10.08
N PHE A 73 -18.36 7.41 -10.10
CA PHE A 73 -19.38 7.37 -11.16
C PHE A 73 -20.56 8.31 -10.89
N GLN A 74 -20.83 8.64 -9.62
CA GLN A 74 -22.06 9.32 -9.24
C GLN A 74 -21.83 10.78 -8.81
N TYR A 75 -20.61 11.14 -8.43
CA TYR A 75 -20.31 12.46 -7.88
C TYR A 75 -20.68 13.62 -8.82
N ALA A 76 -20.49 13.44 -10.13
CA ALA A 76 -20.87 14.43 -11.14
C ALA A 76 -22.39 14.70 -11.17
N ASP A 77 -23.19 13.69 -10.86
CA ASP A 77 -24.66 13.71 -10.94
C ASP A 77 -25.32 14.03 -9.58
N GLU A 78 -24.54 14.26 -8.51
CA GLU A 78 -25.04 14.56 -7.16
C GLU A 78 -24.70 15.99 -6.71
N PRO A 79 -25.39 17.01 -7.25
CA PRO A 79 -25.05 18.42 -6.99
C PRO A 79 -25.16 18.82 -5.51
N GLU A 80 -26.09 18.20 -4.76
CA GLU A 80 -26.22 18.40 -3.31
C GLU A 80 -24.99 17.91 -2.55
N VAL A 81 -24.51 16.70 -2.88
CA VAL A 81 -23.30 16.13 -2.28
C VAL A 81 -22.09 17.00 -2.59
N ARG A 82 -21.94 17.48 -3.83
CA ARG A 82 -20.85 18.40 -4.18
C ARG A 82 -20.93 19.69 -3.37
N ALA A 83 -22.11 20.30 -3.27
CA ALA A 83 -22.29 21.56 -2.55
C ALA A 83 -21.91 21.45 -1.06
N LEU A 84 -22.13 20.28 -0.45
CA LEU A 84 -21.78 20.01 0.94
C LEU A 84 -20.32 19.56 1.10
N LEU A 85 -19.79 18.78 0.16
CA LEU A 85 -18.45 18.20 0.26
C LEU A 85 -17.34 19.19 -0.14
N GLU A 86 -17.54 19.98 -1.20
CA GLU A 86 -16.53 20.91 -1.72
C GLU A 86 -16.00 21.89 -0.65
N PRO A 87 -16.83 22.53 0.19
CA PRO A 87 -16.35 23.40 1.26
C PRO A 87 -15.47 22.67 2.30
N ILE A 88 -15.70 21.37 2.52
CA ILE A 88 -14.92 20.54 3.45
C ILE A 88 -13.54 20.24 2.85
N LEU A 89 -13.46 19.98 1.53
CA LEU A 89 -12.23 19.63 0.84
C LEU A 89 -11.38 20.86 0.50
N ALA A 90 -12.00 21.99 0.18
CA ALA A 90 -11.36 23.24 -0.23
C ALA A 90 -10.11 23.65 0.59
N PRO A 91 -10.12 23.66 1.94
CA PRO A 91 -8.93 24.05 2.71
C PRO A 91 -7.76 23.09 2.51
N TYR A 92 -8.02 21.80 2.29
CA TYR A 92 -6.98 20.81 2.02
C TYR A 92 -6.46 20.93 0.59
N LEU A 93 -7.34 21.19 -0.38
CA LEU A 93 -6.96 21.38 -1.78
C LEU A 93 -6.05 22.61 -1.94
N ALA A 94 -6.39 23.73 -1.29
CA ALA A 94 -5.54 24.92 -1.27
C ALA A 94 -4.17 24.65 -0.65
N GLN A 95 -4.11 23.84 0.43
CA GLN A 95 -2.82 23.43 1.01
C GLN A 95 -2.03 22.51 0.08
N ALA A 96 -2.70 21.61 -0.64
CA ALA A 96 -2.05 20.66 -1.55
C ALA A 96 -1.31 21.38 -2.69
N GLU A 97 -1.86 22.48 -3.20
CA GLU A 97 -1.22 23.32 -4.23
C GLU A 97 0.12 23.92 -3.77
N THR A 98 0.32 24.10 -2.46
CA THR A 98 1.57 24.63 -1.89
C THR A 98 2.61 23.56 -1.59
N ILE A 99 2.22 22.28 -1.66
CA ILE A 99 3.11 21.17 -1.36
C ILE A 99 3.66 20.65 -2.67
N ASP A 100 4.96 20.85 -2.87
CA ASP A 100 5.66 20.15 -3.94
C ASP A 100 5.84 18.67 -3.56
N PHE A 101 4.82 17.88 -3.87
CA PHE A 101 4.80 16.44 -3.61
C PHE A 101 5.47 15.65 -4.73
N ALA A 102 5.42 16.16 -5.97
CA ALA A 102 6.04 15.51 -7.12
C ALA A 102 7.57 15.55 -7.04
N GLU A 103 8.15 16.57 -6.39
CA GLU A 103 9.60 16.65 -6.13
C GLU A 103 10.00 16.12 -4.74
N ARG A 104 9.05 15.90 -3.82
CA ARG A 104 9.37 15.57 -2.41
C ARG A 104 9.98 14.21 -2.18
N GLU A 105 9.92 13.31 -3.15
CA GLU A 105 10.65 12.07 -3.06
C GLU A 105 11.51 11.92 -4.31
N GLY A 106 12.81 11.73 -4.09
CA GLY A 106 13.57 10.72 -4.82
C GLY A 106 12.91 9.36 -4.63
N ALA A 107 11.68 9.25 -5.14
CA ALA A 107 10.81 8.12 -5.01
C ALA A 107 11.37 7.08 -5.96
N ASP A 108 12.04 6.10 -5.40
CA ASP A 108 12.06 4.76 -5.96
C ASP A 108 10.76 4.48 -6.69
N ASN A 109 10.88 4.23 -7.99
CA ASN A 109 9.72 3.88 -8.79
C ASN A 109 9.16 2.57 -8.26
N PRO A 110 7.86 2.50 -7.93
CA PRO A 110 7.28 1.26 -7.42
C PRO A 110 7.36 0.18 -8.49
N LEU A 111 8.20 -0.82 -8.27
CA LEU A 111 8.30 -2.00 -9.11
C LEU A 111 7.30 -3.05 -8.62
N SER A 112 6.28 -3.33 -9.42
CA SER A 112 5.29 -4.36 -9.14
C SER A 112 5.36 -5.45 -10.18
N THR A 113 5.47 -6.70 -9.73
CA THR A 113 5.41 -7.89 -10.59
C THR A 113 4.53 -8.95 -9.97
N ARG A 114 4.00 -9.86 -10.80
CA ARG A 114 3.22 -11.01 -10.34
C ARG A 114 4.17 -12.19 -10.19
N VAL A 115 4.17 -12.79 -9.00
CA VAL A 115 4.86 -14.04 -8.69
C VAL A 115 3.82 -15.07 -8.24
N ASN A 116 4.07 -16.35 -8.50
CA ASN A 116 3.21 -17.39 -7.96
C ASN A 116 3.36 -17.47 -6.42
N ALA A 117 2.32 -17.96 -5.74
CA ALA A 117 2.27 -17.97 -4.27
C ALA A 117 3.44 -18.76 -3.65
N THR A 118 3.74 -19.94 -4.17
CA THR A 118 4.83 -20.80 -3.67
C THR A 118 6.21 -20.14 -3.80
N THR A 119 6.45 -19.40 -4.88
CA THR A 119 7.68 -18.63 -5.10
C THR A 119 7.77 -17.48 -4.10
N PHE A 120 6.65 -16.79 -3.83
CA PHE A 120 6.61 -15.71 -2.85
C PHE A 120 6.89 -16.21 -1.43
N GLU A 121 6.28 -17.33 -1.02
CA GLU A 121 6.54 -17.96 0.29
C GLU A 121 8.01 -18.36 0.45
N ARG A 122 8.60 -18.99 -0.57
CA ARG A 122 10.02 -19.35 -0.57
C ARG A 122 10.91 -18.11 -0.47
N PHE A 123 10.61 -17.06 -1.21
CA PHE A 123 11.34 -15.81 -1.15
C PHE A 123 11.31 -15.19 0.25
N GLN A 124 10.14 -15.19 0.90
CA GLN A 124 10.03 -14.73 2.29
C GLN A 124 10.84 -15.59 3.26
N GLY A 125 10.86 -16.92 3.09
CA GLY A 125 11.68 -17.82 3.90
C GLY A 125 13.18 -17.51 3.79
N ILE A 126 13.67 -17.33 2.56
CA ILE A 126 15.07 -16.97 2.29
C ILE A 126 15.44 -15.64 2.94
N VAL A 127 14.59 -14.61 2.80
CA VAL A 127 14.82 -13.30 3.42
C VAL A 127 14.87 -13.41 4.94
N ALA A 128 13.99 -14.22 5.54
CA ALA A 128 13.96 -14.44 6.99
C ALA A 128 15.20 -15.16 7.51
N GLU A 129 15.77 -16.10 6.74
CA GLU A 129 17.05 -16.71 7.10
C GLU A 129 18.21 -15.72 6.95
N MET A 130 18.23 -14.92 5.87
CA MET A 130 19.24 -13.89 5.66
C MET A 130 19.17 -12.77 6.70
N SER A 131 17.99 -12.50 7.27
CA SER A 131 17.82 -11.45 8.28
C SER A 131 18.43 -11.82 9.64
N VAL A 132 18.82 -13.09 9.85
CA VAL A 132 19.61 -13.50 11.02
C VAL A 132 20.94 -12.75 11.07
N ASP A 133 21.63 -12.66 9.93
CA ASP A 133 22.91 -11.95 9.80
C ASP A 133 22.74 -10.48 9.39
N ARG A 134 21.56 -10.13 8.86
CA ARG A 134 21.19 -8.77 8.41
C ARG A 134 19.85 -8.34 9.02
N PRO A 135 19.78 -7.93 10.29
CA PRO A 135 18.53 -7.74 11.03
C PRO A 135 17.51 -6.78 10.39
N ASP A 136 18.01 -5.78 9.64
CA ASP A 136 17.17 -4.78 8.96
C ASP A 136 16.72 -5.22 7.55
N LEU A 137 17.12 -6.41 7.08
CA LEU A 137 16.79 -6.89 5.75
C LEU A 137 15.31 -7.23 5.65
N THR A 138 14.61 -6.54 4.76
CA THR A 138 13.22 -6.81 4.41
C THR A 138 13.12 -7.39 3.00
N PRO A 139 12.00 -8.04 2.63
CA PRO A 139 11.80 -8.53 1.27
C PRO A 139 11.90 -7.41 0.21
N SER A 140 11.42 -6.20 0.56
CA SER A 140 11.54 -5.03 -0.31
C SER A 140 12.98 -4.54 -0.45
N GLU A 141 13.75 -4.55 0.63
CA GLU A 141 15.15 -4.13 0.61
C GLU A 141 16.01 -5.11 -0.21
N LEU A 142 15.79 -6.42 -0.06
CA LEU A 142 16.47 -7.42 -0.88
C LEU A 142 16.11 -7.30 -2.36
N LEU A 143 14.84 -7.01 -2.70
CA LEU A 143 14.44 -6.77 -4.09
C LEU A 143 15.09 -5.53 -4.67
N ARG A 144 15.20 -4.44 -3.88
CA ARG A 144 15.93 -3.24 -4.29
C ARG A 144 17.38 -3.59 -4.60
N GLU A 145 18.08 -4.26 -3.68
CA GLU A 145 19.49 -4.66 -3.88
C GLU A 145 19.69 -5.51 -5.14
N ILE A 146 18.79 -6.45 -5.41
CA ILE A 146 18.85 -7.28 -6.62
C ILE A 146 18.69 -6.43 -7.88
N VAL A 147 17.72 -5.51 -7.89
CA VAL A 147 17.45 -4.64 -9.05
C VAL A 147 18.61 -3.67 -9.29
N GLU A 148 19.10 -3.03 -8.24
CA GLU A 148 20.23 -2.09 -8.32
C GLU A 148 21.51 -2.81 -8.75
N SER A 149 21.84 -3.94 -8.13
CA SER A 149 23.02 -4.76 -8.50
C SER A 149 22.94 -5.24 -9.95
N PHE A 150 21.76 -5.64 -10.41
CA PHE A 150 21.56 -6.05 -11.80
C PHE A 150 21.79 -4.87 -12.76
N CYS A 151 21.32 -3.67 -12.42
CA CYS A 151 21.52 -2.48 -13.25
C CYS A 151 22.98 -2.00 -13.25
N GLU A 152 23.68 -2.07 -12.12
CA GLU A 152 25.04 -1.57 -11.98
C GLU A 152 26.09 -2.56 -12.50
N GLN A 153 25.88 -3.85 -12.27
CA GLN A 153 26.90 -4.89 -12.46
C GLN A 153 26.49 -5.97 -13.46
N ALA A 154 25.24 -5.95 -13.95
CA ALA A 154 24.64 -7.02 -14.77
C ALA A 154 24.69 -8.42 -14.10
N VAL A 155 24.71 -8.44 -12.76
CA VAL A 155 24.72 -9.67 -11.95
C VAL A 155 23.49 -9.69 -11.05
N VAL A 156 22.87 -10.87 -10.92
CA VAL A 156 21.83 -11.12 -9.91
C VAL A 156 22.52 -11.74 -8.69
N PRO A 157 22.54 -11.06 -7.53
CA PRO A 157 23.15 -11.60 -6.31
C PRO A 157 22.48 -12.93 -5.93
N ALA A 158 23.28 -13.97 -5.72
CA ALA A 158 22.78 -15.22 -5.15
C ALA A 158 22.48 -15.03 -3.66
N PRO A 159 21.45 -15.69 -3.10
CA PRO A 159 21.23 -15.68 -1.66
C PRO A 159 22.45 -16.26 -0.95
N THR A 160 22.84 -15.64 0.18
CA THR A 160 23.99 -16.07 0.99
C THR A 160 23.66 -17.28 1.87
N VAL A 161 22.38 -17.65 1.95
CA VAL A 161 21.91 -18.85 2.63
C VAL A 161 21.94 -20.04 1.67
N ASN A 162 22.48 -21.16 2.16
CA ASN A 162 22.48 -22.40 1.41
C ASN A 162 21.08 -23.02 1.50
N ILE A 163 20.25 -22.82 0.48
CA ILE A 163 18.93 -23.44 0.37
C ILE A 163 19.14 -24.91 -0.02
N ALA A 164 19.73 -25.67 0.88
CA ALA A 164 19.88 -27.10 0.75
C ALA A 164 18.49 -27.73 0.94
N ASP A 165 17.83 -27.96 -0.19
CA ASP A 165 16.61 -28.76 -0.35
C ASP A 165 15.32 -28.13 0.24
N PRO A 166 14.32 -27.77 -0.61
CA PRO A 166 12.98 -27.35 -0.17
C PRO A 166 12.29 -28.30 0.83
N LYS A 167 12.73 -29.56 0.92
CA LYS A 167 12.29 -30.48 1.98
C LYS A 167 12.74 -30.03 3.37
N HIS A 168 13.99 -29.62 3.55
CA HIS A 168 14.51 -29.21 4.86
C HIS A 168 13.76 -27.99 5.44
N PHE A 169 13.43 -27.01 4.61
CA PHE A 169 12.64 -25.85 5.05
C PHE A 169 11.23 -26.25 5.47
N ARG A 170 10.58 -27.14 4.71
CA ARG A 170 9.26 -27.67 5.04
C ARG A 170 9.28 -28.48 6.33
N ASP A 171 10.31 -29.29 6.52
CA ASP A 171 10.48 -30.11 7.71
C ASP A 171 10.73 -29.22 8.94
N ALA A 172 11.61 -28.21 8.84
CA ALA A 172 11.86 -27.25 9.91
C ALA A 172 10.62 -26.41 10.29
N LEU A 173 9.80 -26.02 9.32
CA LEU A 173 8.53 -25.33 9.56
C LEU A 173 7.52 -26.27 10.23
N THR A 174 7.44 -27.52 9.78
CA THR A 174 6.56 -28.54 10.35
C THR A 174 6.95 -28.86 11.80
N ASP A 175 8.25 -28.97 12.08
CA ASP A 175 8.78 -29.19 13.42
C ASP A 175 8.48 -27.99 14.34
N SER A 176 8.66 -26.77 13.84
CA SER A 176 8.33 -25.55 14.60
C SER A 176 6.83 -25.44 14.93
N ILE A 177 5.97 -25.76 13.97
CA ILE A 177 4.51 -25.81 14.19
C ILE A 177 4.16 -26.92 15.19
N THR A 178 4.77 -28.09 15.06
CA THR A 178 4.55 -29.24 15.95
C THR A 178 4.94 -28.90 17.39
N ASP A 179 6.07 -28.22 17.60
CA ASP A 179 6.51 -27.79 18.92
C ASP A 179 5.61 -26.72 19.53
N VAL A 180 5.07 -25.81 18.73
CA VAL A 180 4.05 -24.86 19.19
C VAL A 180 2.77 -25.61 19.59
N LEU A 181 2.29 -26.53 18.77
CA LEU A 181 1.09 -27.32 19.07
C LEU A 181 1.24 -28.17 20.33
N ARG A 182 2.42 -28.77 20.56
CA ARG A 182 2.74 -29.47 21.82
C ARG A 182 2.68 -28.55 23.03
N LYS A 183 3.18 -27.31 22.93
CA LYS A 183 3.09 -26.32 24.02
C LYS A 183 1.64 -25.99 24.41
N PHE A 184 0.71 -26.12 23.47
CA PHE A 184 -0.73 -25.96 23.71
C PHE A 184 -1.45 -27.28 24.06
N GLY A 185 -0.72 -28.36 24.32
CA GLY A 185 -1.27 -29.66 24.74
C GLY A 185 -1.93 -30.47 23.61
N ILE A 186 -1.76 -30.05 22.36
CA ILE A 186 -2.30 -30.77 21.19
C ILE A 186 -1.26 -31.81 20.77
N SER A 187 -1.53 -33.08 21.07
CA SER A 187 -0.65 -34.21 20.75
C SER A 187 -1.38 -35.17 19.82
N GLY A 188 -0.92 -35.28 18.57
CA GLY A 188 -1.41 -36.28 17.60
C GLY A 188 -1.62 -35.73 16.19
N VAL A 189 -0.56 -35.75 15.38
CA VAL A 189 -0.63 -35.95 13.93
C VAL A 189 0.39 -37.02 13.59
#